data_AF-A0A3D2Z0M1-F1
#
_entry.id   AF-A0A3D2Z0M1-F1
#
_cell.length_a   1.000
_cell.length_b   1.000
_cell.length_c   1.000
_cell.angle_alpha   90.00
_cell.angle_beta   90.00
_cell.angle_gamma   90.00
#
_symmetry.space_group_name_H-M   'P 1'
#
loop_
_entity.id
_entity.type
_entity.pdbx_description
1 polymer ?
#
loop_
_entity_poly.entity_id
_entity_poly.type
_entity_poly.pdbx_seq_one_letter_code
_entity_poly.pdbx_strand_id
1 'polypeptide(L)'
;MLASACDHGLYSTDEHFDRHARQARQSTQPVMFAYQHDDPMMYQQDQPAAEKAALWRSFYAERFPMIGAELATAGPMVAEGVDLLPDSIASVAASARAVWLLPTRSFWEPRHFSREYVEAEYTADAAERGWAYYAAMIDHHHERCTVLGQYVIEVDGSVTAEQIATTLTTHFGL
;
A
#
# COMPACT_ATOMS: atom_id res chain seq x y z
N MET A 1 -8.29 11.92 -8.33
CA MET A 1 -8.97 13.11 -7.75
C MET A 1 -7.95 14.12 -7.21
N LEU A 2 -7.06 13.74 -6.29
CA LEU A 2 -6.04 14.65 -5.74
C LEU A 2 -5.00 15.10 -6.78
N ALA A 3 -4.41 14.15 -7.53
CA ALA A 3 -3.45 14.48 -8.61
C ALA A 3 -4.01 15.52 -9.59
N SER A 4 -5.25 15.32 -10.06
CA SER A 4 -5.96 16.25 -10.93
C SER A 4 -6.24 17.60 -10.27
N ALA A 5 -6.58 17.63 -8.97
CA ALA A 5 -6.82 18.87 -8.23
C ALA A 5 -5.53 19.71 -8.08
N CYS A 6 -4.36 19.05 -8.07
CA CYS A 6 -3.05 19.70 -7.99
C CYS A 6 -2.46 20.05 -9.36
N ASP A 7 -3.07 19.66 -10.49
CA ASP A 7 -2.42 19.66 -11.81
C ASP A 7 -1.09 18.87 -11.79
N HIS A 8 -1.08 17.71 -11.13
CA HIS A 8 0.06 16.81 -11.02
C HIS A 8 -0.23 15.48 -11.73
N GLY A 9 0.85 14.78 -12.11
CA GLY A 9 0.74 13.39 -12.55
C GLY A 9 0.31 12.45 -11.42
N LEU A 10 -0.23 11.28 -11.78
CA LEU A 10 -0.48 10.18 -10.84
C LEU A 10 0.58 9.10 -11.08
N TYR A 11 1.17 8.60 -9.99
CA TYR A 11 2.01 7.42 -9.99
C TYR A 11 1.33 6.35 -9.12
N SER A 12 0.71 5.37 -9.77
CA SER A 12 0.15 4.21 -9.06
C SER A 12 1.21 3.12 -8.96
N THR A 13 1.52 2.65 -7.75
CA THR A 13 2.50 1.56 -7.60
C THR A 13 2.01 0.27 -8.26
N ASP A 14 0.71 0.05 -8.41
CA ASP A 14 0.17 -1.17 -9.00
C ASP A 14 0.50 -1.27 -10.50
N GLU A 15 0.43 -0.15 -11.24
CA GLU A 15 0.75 -0.07 -12.68
C GLU A 15 2.20 -0.43 -13.01
N HIS A 16 3.09 -0.34 -12.02
CA HIS A 16 4.51 -0.59 -12.16
C HIS A 16 4.97 -1.89 -11.47
N PHE A 17 4.06 -2.61 -10.80
CA PHE A 17 4.38 -3.76 -9.94
C PHE A 17 5.13 -4.84 -10.72
N ASP A 18 4.50 -5.37 -11.76
CA ASP A 18 5.06 -6.47 -12.56
C ASP A 18 6.37 -6.11 -13.24
N ARG A 19 6.51 -4.84 -13.69
CA ARG A 19 7.75 -4.37 -14.31
C ARG A 19 8.89 -4.37 -13.29
N HIS A 20 8.66 -3.82 -12.10
CA HIS A 20 9.67 -3.79 -11.04
C HIS A 20 10.00 -5.21 -10.58
N ALA A 21 8.99 -6.05 -10.38
CA ALA A 21 9.16 -7.45 -10.01
C ALA A 21 10.08 -8.18 -11.01
N ARG A 22 9.87 -8.03 -12.33
CA ARG A 22 10.73 -8.64 -13.38
C ARG A 22 12.15 -8.07 -13.46
N GLN A 23 12.37 -6.85 -12.97
CA GLN A 23 13.67 -6.17 -13.02
C GLN A 23 14.50 -6.34 -11.74
N ALA A 24 13.90 -6.90 -10.68
CA ALA A 24 14.59 -7.18 -9.43
C ALA A 24 15.84 -8.03 -9.66
N ARG A 25 16.89 -7.77 -8.87
CA ARG A 25 18.17 -8.48 -8.94
C ARG A 25 18.49 -9.06 -7.58
N GLN A 26 19.01 -10.29 -7.56
CA GLN A 26 19.36 -10.97 -6.30
C GLN A 26 20.29 -10.15 -5.39
N SER A 27 21.20 -9.35 -5.96
CA SER A 27 22.17 -8.57 -5.19
C SER A 27 21.61 -7.31 -4.53
N THR A 28 20.48 -6.80 -5.01
CA THR A 28 19.90 -5.51 -4.55
C THR A 28 18.47 -5.63 -4.06
N GLN A 29 17.73 -6.63 -4.54
CA GLN A 29 16.36 -6.95 -4.16
C GLN A 29 16.17 -8.48 -4.04
N PRO A 30 16.83 -9.15 -3.07
CA PRO A 30 16.75 -10.60 -2.94
C PRO A 30 15.33 -11.13 -2.68
N VAL A 31 14.49 -10.42 -1.91
CA VAL A 31 13.09 -10.84 -1.65
C VAL A 31 12.24 -10.70 -2.91
N MET A 32 12.35 -9.58 -3.63
CA MET A 32 11.65 -9.43 -4.93
C MET A 32 12.18 -10.40 -6.00
N PHE A 33 13.48 -10.71 -5.99
CA PHE A 33 14.06 -11.66 -6.93
C PHE A 33 13.56 -13.08 -6.69
N ALA A 34 13.37 -13.48 -5.42
CA ALA A 34 12.77 -14.77 -5.07
C ALA A 34 11.33 -14.88 -5.62
N TYR A 35 10.55 -13.79 -5.54
CA TYR A 35 9.19 -13.71 -6.12
C TYR A 35 9.15 -14.00 -7.63
N GLN A 36 10.24 -13.77 -8.39
CA GLN A 36 10.27 -14.09 -9.82
C GLN A 36 10.33 -15.61 -10.11
N HIS A 37 10.85 -16.40 -9.18
CA HIS A 37 11.22 -17.80 -9.41
C HIS A 37 10.31 -18.78 -8.67
N ASP A 38 9.88 -18.39 -7.48
CA ASP A 38 8.94 -19.14 -6.68
C ASP A 38 7.52 -18.69 -7.04
N ASP A 39 6.57 -19.61 -7.29
CA ASP A 39 5.15 -19.23 -7.38
C ASP A 39 4.72 -18.67 -6.01
N PRO A 40 4.62 -17.34 -5.86
CA PRO A 40 4.45 -16.72 -4.56
C PRO A 40 3.05 -17.03 -4.02
N MET A 41 2.08 -17.27 -4.91
CA MET A 41 0.71 -17.61 -4.53
C MET A 41 0.68 -19.01 -3.89
N MET A 42 1.45 -19.96 -4.43
CA MET A 42 1.57 -21.33 -3.89
C MET A 42 2.26 -21.40 -2.53
N TYR A 43 3.35 -20.66 -2.30
CA TYR A 43 4.07 -20.71 -1.01
C TYR A 43 3.41 -19.90 0.11
N GLN A 44 2.43 -19.05 -0.20
CA GLN A 44 1.82 -18.10 0.74
C GLN A 44 0.39 -18.48 1.15
N GLN A 45 -0.20 -19.55 0.61
CA GLN A 45 -1.55 -19.98 1.01
C GLN A 45 -1.59 -20.49 2.45
N ASP A 46 -0.55 -21.19 2.89
CA ASP A 46 -0.49 -21.82 4.22
C ASP A 46 0.33 -21.02 5.25
N GLN A 47 0.92 -19.88 4.86
CA GLN A 47 1.71 -19.07 5.78
C GLN A 47 0.83 -18.34 6.80
N PRO A 48 1.29 -18.22 8.07
CA PRO A 48 0.64 -17.35 9.04
C PRO A 48 0.53 -15.92 8.51
N ALA A 49 -0.61 -15.27 8.75
CA ALA A 49 -0.92 -13.94 8.22
C ALA A 49 0.15 -12.89 8.54
N ALA A 50 0.71 -12.93 9.76
CA ALA A 50 1.76 -12.00 10.19
C ALA A 50 3.08 -12.20 9.43
N GLU A 51 3.46 -13.45 9.14
CA GLU A 51 4.65 -13.78 8.36
C GLU A 51 4.48 -13.35 6.91
N LYS A 52 3.32 -13.63 6.32
CA LYS A 52 2.96 -13.14 4.99
C LYS A 52 3.02 -11.62 4.90
N ALA A 53 2.46 -10.91 5.88
CA ALA A 53 2.55 -9.45 5.95
C ALA A 53 3.99 -8.96 6.07
N ALA A 54 4.84 -9.60 6.88
CA ALA A 54 6.25 -9.24 7.00
C ALA A 54 7.04 -9.46 5.70
N LEU A 55 6.77 -10.56 4.99
CA LEU A 55 7.35 -10.84 3.68
C LEU A 55 6.99 -9.74 2.67
N TRP A 56 5.71 -9.39 2.56
CA TRP A 56 5.25 -8.33 1.65
C TRP A 56 5.83 -6.97 1.99
N ARG A 57 5.93 -6.60 3.27
CA ARG A 57 6.64 -5.37 3.65
C ARG A 57 8.11 -5.38 3.25
N SER A 58 8.78 -6.51 3.36
CA SER A 58 10.19 -6.65 2.92
C SER A 58 10.30 -6.48 1.40
N PHE A 59 9.39 -7.08 0.65
CA PHE A 59 9.28 -6.88 -0.81
C PHE A 59 9.07 -5.40 -1.16
N TYR A 60 8.12 -4.72 -0.50
CA TYR A 60 7.84 -3.31 -0.76
C TYR A 60 9.01 -2.39 -0.39
N ALA A 61 9.71 -2.69 0.70
CA ALA A 61 10.92 -1.96 1.09
C ALA A 61 12.03 -2.07 0.02
N GLU A 62 12.22 -3.26 -0.57
CA GLU A 62 13.16 -3.46 -1.69
C GLU A 62 12.71 -2.77 -2.98
N ARG A 63 11.40 -2.67 -3.20
CA ARG A 63 10.82 -2.03 -4.38
C ARG A 63 10.88 -0.49 -4.31
N PHE A 64 10.87 0.08 -3.11
CA PHE A 64 10.78 1.53 -2.90
C PHE A 64 11.87 2.35 -3.61
N PRO A 65 13.17 1.96 -3.60
CA PRO A 65 14.19 2.68 -4.37
C PRO A 65 13.91 2.74 -5.88
N MET A 66 13.25 1.73 -6.45
CA MET A 66 12.87 1.73 -7.87
C MET A 66 11.79 2.77 -8.15
N ILE A 67 10.79 2.86 -7.26
CA ILE A 67 9.75 3.90 -7.32
C ILE A 67 10.36 5.29 -7.20
N GLY A 68 11.26 5.49 -6.23
CA GLY A 68 11.95 6.77 -6.03
C GLY A 68 12.78 7.20 -7.25
N ALA A 69 13.45 6.26 -7.92
CA ALA A 69 14.23 6.55 -9.13
C ALA A 69 13.36 7.04 -10.29
N GLU A 70 12.16 6.48 -10.47
CA GLU A 70 11.23 6.91 -11.51
C GLU A 70 10.63 8.29 -11.18
N LEU A 71 10.13 8.47 -9.96
CA LEU A 71 9.55 9.73 -9.49
C LEU A 71 10.54 10.89 -9.57
N ALA A 72 11.84 10.66 -9.31
CA ALA A 72 12.87 11.68 -9.42
C ALA A 72 12.99 12.30 -10.83
N THR A 73 12.51 11.59 -11.87
CA THR A 73 12.56 12.05 -13.27
C THR A 73 11.21 12.48 -13.83
N ALA A 74 10.11 12.23 -13.11
CA ALA A 74 8.74 12.33 -13.63
C ALA A 74 8.06 13.69 -13.39
N GLY A 75 8.75 14.62 -12.71
CA GLY A 75 8.18 15.91 -12.32
C GLY A 75 7.21 15.81 -11.13
N PRO A 76 6.37 16.83 -10.88
CA PRO A 76 5.42 16.81 -9.77
C PRO A 76 4.35 15.72 -9.95
N MET A 77 4.34 14.77 -9.01
CA MET A 77 3.42 13.63 -9.01
C MET A 77 2.82 13.40 -7.63
N VAL A 78 1.59 12.88 -7.61
CA VAL A 78 1.01 12.21 -6.44
C VAL A 78 1.25 10.72 -6.61
N ALA A 79 1.94 10.11 -5.65
CA ALA A 79 2.15 8.66 -5.62
C ALA A 79 1.13 7.99 -4.70
N GLU A 80 0.58 6.85 -5.11
CA GLU A 80 -0.33 6.05 -4.31
C GLU A 80 0.00 4.56 -4.38
N GLY A 81 -0.38 3.82 -3.33
CA GLY A 81 -0.35 2.37 -3.28
C GLY A 81 0.30 1.80 -2.01
N VAL A 82 0.16 0.49 -1.81
CA VAL A 82 0.55 -0.21 -0.58
C VAL A 82 2.07 -0.34 -0.41
N ASP A 83 2.82 -0.22 -1.50
CA ASP A 83 4.27 -0.34 -1.53
C ASP A 83 4.99 0.87 -0.93
N LEU A 84 4.26 1.98 -0.79
CA LEU A 84 4.73 3.17 -0.10
C LEU A 84 4.60 2.88 1.40
N LEU A 85 5.65 2.40 2.05
CA LEU A 85 5.64 2.15 3.49
C LEU A 85 5.90 3.44 4.30
N PRO A 86 5.33 3.59 5.51
CA PRO A 86 5.56 4.73 6.39
C PRO A 86 7.04 5.08 6.60
N ASP A 87 7.86 4.07 6.92
CA ASP A 87 9.30 4.19 7.11
C ASP A 87 10.03 4.64 5.84
N SER A 88 9.66 4.05 4.69
CA SER A 88 10.23 4.39 3.39
C SER A 88 9.98 5.86 3.05
N ILE A 89 8.74 6.32 3.24
CA ILE A 89 8.36 7.71 2.97
C ILE A 89 9.04 8.68 3.94
N ALA A 90 9.11 8.34 5.24
CA ALA A 90 9.78 9.17 6.24
C ALA A 90 11.27 9.41 5.94
N SER A 91 11.91 8.49 5.20
CA SER A 91 13.32 8.65 4.80
C SER A 91 13.56 9.68 3.70
N VAL A 92 12.52 10.05 2.94
CA VAL A 92 12.65 10.93 1.75
C VAL A 92 11.73 12.15 1.75
N ALA A 93 10.72 12.18 2.62
CA ALA A 93 9.72 13.24 2.65
C ALA A 93 9.33 13.63 4.08
N ALA A 94 8.97 14.91 4.27
CA ALA A 94 8.40 15.37 5.53
C ALA A 94 6.99 14.79 5.75
N SER A 95 6.61 14.54 7.00
CA SER A 95 5.31 13.93 7.34
C SER A 95 4.10 14.69 6.78
N ALA A 96 4.19 16.01 6.59
CA ALA A 96 3.13 16.84 5.98
C ALA A 96 2.95 16.61 4.47
N ARG A 97 3.75 15.76 3.84
CA ARG A 97 3.69 15.40 2.42
C ARG A 97 3.11 14.01 2.18
N ALA A 98 2.61 13.35 3.23
CA ALA A 98 2.03 12.01 3.14
C ALA A 98 0.82 11.87 4.06
N VAL A 99 -0.18 11.13 3.56
CA VAL A 99 -1.36 10.74 4.35
C VAL A 99 -1.65 9.27 4.09
N TRP A 100 -2.00 8.56 5.16
CA TRP A 100 -2.33 7.14 5.13
C TRP A 100 -3.83 6.93 5.28
N LEU A 101 -4.45 6.28 4.29
CA LEU A 101 -5.86 5.88 4.35
C LEU A 101 -5.92 4.42 4.79
N LEU A 102 -6.31 4.17 6.03
CA LEU A 102 -6.33 2.82 6.61
C LEU A 102 -7.77 2.34 6.78
N PRO A 103 -8.22 1.31 6.04
CA PRO A 103 -9.60 0.88 6.11
C PRO A 103 -9.88 0.11 7.41
N THR A 104 -11.07 0.29 7.98
CA THR A 104 -11.56 -0.62 9.02
C THR A 104 -12.04 -1.93 8.40
N ARG A 105 -12.24 -2.96 9.23
CA ARG A 105 -12.80 -4.24 8.78
C ARG A 105 -14.16 -4.08 8.13
N SER A 106 -15.06 -3.31 8.76
CA SER A 106 -16.42 -3.10 8.27
C SER A 106 -16.46 -2.39 6.92
N PHE A 107 -15.47 -1.54 6.64
CA PHE A 107 -15.32 -0.92 5.33
C PHE A 107 -14.71 -1.88 4.30
N TRP A 108 -13.64 -2.58 4.69
CA TRP A 108 -12.86 -3.46 3.83
C TRP A 108 -13.66 -4.67 3.36
N GLU A 109 -14.31 -5.39 4.28
CA GLU A 109 -14.90 -6.72 4.03
C GLU A 109 -15.87 -6.72 2.83
N PRO A 110 -16.96 -5.94 2.79
CA PRO A 110 -17.88 -5.96 1.66
C PRO A 110 -17.26 -5.51 0.34
N ARG A 111 -16.21 -4.68 0.39
CA ARG A 111 -15.52 -4.14 -0.80
C ARG A 111 -14.41 -5.03 -1.33
N HIS A 112 -13.83 -5.87 -0.48
CA HIS A 112 -12.82 -6.82 -0.90
C HIS A 112 -13.45 -7.92 -1.75
N PHE A 113 -14.55 -8.49 -1.28
CA PHE A 113 -15.25 -9.58 -1.98
C PHE A 113 -16.08 -9.12 -3.19
N SER A 114 -16.17 -7.81 -3.46
CA SER A 114 -16.78 -7.28 -4.68
C SER A 114 -15.78 -7.08 -5.83
N ARG A 115 -14.49 -7.40 -5.64
CA ARG A 115 -13.45 -7.17 -6.65
C ARG A 115 -13.38 -8.33 -7.63
N GLU A 116 -13.25 -8.02 -8.92
CA GLU A 116 -13.23 -9.01 -10.01
C GLU A 116 -12.09 -10.04 -9.89
N TYR A 117 -10.97 -9.65 -9.30
CA TYR A 117 -9.79 -10.51 -9.14
C TYR A 117 -9.77 -11.29 -7.82
N VAL A 118 -10.78 -11.14 -6.96
CA VAL A 118 -10.92 -11.97 -5.76
C VAL A 118 -11.67 -13.22 -6.17
N GLU A 119 -10.91 -14.28 -6.44
CA GLU A 119 -11.45 -15.59 -6.88
C GLU A 119 -12.21 -16.34 -5.78
N ALA A 120 -12.10 -15.89 -4.53
CA ALA A 120 -12.75 -16.52 -3.39
C ALA A 120 -14.21 -16.05 -3.26
N GLU A 121 -15.14 -17.01 -3.21
CA GLU A 121 -16.49 -16.74 -2.74
C GLU A 121 -16.44 -16.19 -1.30
N TYR A 122 -17.33 -15.23 -1.02
CA TYR A 122 -17.49 -14.73 0.34
C TYR A 122 -17.94 -15.86 1.26
N THR A 123 -17.08 -16.19 2.23
CA THR A 123 -17.37 -17.05 3.38
C THR A 123 -16.78 -16.41 4.62
N ALA A 124 -17.34 -16.68 5.81
CA ALA A 124 -16.79 -16.16 7.06
C ALA A 124 -15.31 -16.54 7.23
N ASP A 125 -14.94 -17.78 6.92
CA ASP A 125 -13.56 -18.25 7.01
C ASP A 125 -12.61 -17.55 6.01
N ALA A 126 -13.07 -17.31 4.77
CA ALA A 126 -12.28 -16.55 3.79
C ALA A 126 -12.12 -15.09 4.22
N ALA A 127 -13.17 -14.49 4.79
CA ALA A 127 -13.13 -13.13 5.32
C ALA A 127 -12.16 -13.02 6.50
N GLU A 128 -12.18 -13.96 7.45
CA GLU A 128 -11.24 -13.99 8.57
C GLU A 128 -9.79 -14.17 8.10
N ARG A 129 -9.51 -15.12 7.18
CA ARG A 129 -8.15 -15.33 6.67
C ARG A 129 -7.62 -14.13 5.91
N GLY A 130 -8.44 -13.56 5.02
CA GLY A 130 -8.09 -12.34 4.28
C GLY A 130 -7.85 -11.18 5.23
N TRP A 131 -8.78 -10.95 6.15
CA TRP A 131 -8.67 -9.87 7.13
C TRP A 131 -7.44 -10.03 8.03
N ALA A 132 -7.07 -11.24 8.46
CA ALA A 132 -5.89 -11.42 9.31
C ALA A 132 -4.60 -10.87 8.66
N TYR A 133 -4.43 -11.04 7.35
CA TYR A 133 -3.31 -10.45 6.61
C TYR A 133 -3.42 -8.93 6.52
N TYR A 134 -4.59 -8.41 6.12
CA TYR A 134 -4.79 -6.96 6.00
C TYR A 134 -4.67 -6.24 7.34
N ALA A 135 -5.20 -6.82 8.42
CA ALA A 135 -5.06 -6.33 9.78
C ALA A 135 -3.58 -6.26 10.18
N ALA A 136 -2.78 -7.30 9.93
CA ALA A 136 -1.34 -7.27 10.21
C ALA A 136 -0.59 -6.19 9.41
N MET A 137 -1.05 -5.86 8.20
CA MET A 137 -0.54 -4.73 7.42
C MET A 137 -0.99 -3.39 7.99
N ILE A 138 -2.28 -3.23 8.29
CA ILE A 138 -2.90 -2.01 8.79
C ILE A 138 -2.36 -1.65 10.18
N ASP A 139 -2.27 -2.62 11.10
CA ASP A 139 -1.73 -2.43 12.45
C ASP A 139 -0.28 -1.94 12.38
N HIS A 140 0.53 -2.53 11.50
CA HIS A 140 1.89 -2.07 11.25
C HIS A 140 1.89 -0.61 10.75
N HIS A 141 1.06 -0.27 9.76
CA HIS A 141 0.99 1.10 9.27
C HIS A 141 0.58 2.07 10.39
N HIS A 142 -0.46 1.73 11.16
CA HIS A 142 -0.92 2.53 12.27
C HIS A 142 0.18 2.78 13.31
N GLU A 143 0.89 1.72 13.72
CA GLU A 143 2.02 1.80 14.65
C GLU A 143 3.13 2.70 14.11
N ARG A 144 3.59 2.45 12.88
CA ARG A 144 4.70 3.22 12.27
C ARG A 144 4.33 4.67 12.06
N CYS A 145 3.13 4.96 11.57
CA CYS A 145 2.66 6.34 11.39
C CYS A 145 2.58 7.08 12.73
N THR A 146 2.11 6.42 13.78
CA THR A 146 2.09 6.98 15.14
C THR A 146 3.49 7.33 15.62
N VAL A 147 4.46 6.42 15.46
CA VAL A 147 5.87 6.64 15.85
C VAL A 147 6.51 7.77 15.03
N LEU A 148 6.19 7.87 13.74
CA LEU A 148 6.76 8.84 12.80
C LEU A 148 6.01 10.19 12.77
N GLY A 149 4.92 10.33 13.53
CA GLY A 149 4.06 11.51 13.51
C GLY A 149 3.46 11.79 12.12
N GLN A 150 3.17 10.75 11.35
CA GLN A 150 2.52 10.84 10.05
C GLN A 150 0.99 10.83 10.19
N TYR A 151 0.31 11.50 9.26
CA TYR A 151 -1.14 11.67 9.33
C TYR A 151 -1.86 10.43 8.81
N VAL A 152 -2.81 9.93 9.62
CA VAL A 152 -3.63 8.75 9.31
C VAL A 152 -5.10 9.17 9.30
N ILE A 153 -5.82 8.70 8.29
CA ILE A 153 -7.28 8.76 8.22
C ILE A 153 -7.76 7.31 8.23
N GLU A 154 -8.49 6.95 9.29
CA GLU A 154 -9.21 5.68 9.32
C GLU A 154 -10.45 5.78 8.41
N VAL A 155 -10.66 4.78 7.57
CA VAL A 155 -11.75 4.74 6.59
C VAL A 155 -12.74 3.65 6.97
N ASP A 156 -13.84 4.06 7.59
CA ASP A 156 -14.93 3.17 8.02
C ASP A 156 -16.17 3.23 7.12
N GLY A 157 -16.20 4.17 6.17
CA GLY A 157 -17.32 4.42 5.26
C GLY A 157 -18.37 5.40 5.77
N SER A 158 -18.16 6.01 6.93
CA SER A 158 -19.02 7.09 7.45
C SER A 158 -18.82 8.43 6.73
N VAL A 159 -17.64 8.61 6.12
CA VAL A 159 -17.29 9.79 5.31
C VAL A 159 -17.24 9.45 3.82
N THR A 160 -17.66 10.39 2.98
CA THR A 160 -17.62 10.23 1.52
C THR A 160 -16.21 10.45 0.98
N ALA A 161 -15.97 10.00 -0.26
CA ALA A 161 -14.71 10.23 -0.96
C ALA A 161 -14.42 11.73 -1.13
N GLU A 162 -15.44 12.55 -1.35
CA GLU A 162 -15.32 14.01 -1.48
C GLU A 162 -14.91 14.66 -0.15
N GLN A 163 -15.42 14.16 0.98
CA GLN A 163 -15.03 14.64 2.30
C GLN A 163 -13.58 14.26 2.63
N ILE A 164 -13.16 13.03 2.29
CA ILE A 164 -11.76 12.62 2.39
C ILE A 164 -10.89 13.52 1.50
N ALA A 165 -11.29 13.76 0.25
CA ALA A 165 -10.54 14.62 -0.66
C ALA A 165 -10.40 16.05 -0.11
N THR A 166 -11.46 16.61 0.47
CA THR A 166 -11.42 17.93 1.13
C THR A 166 -10.44 17.95 2.30
N THR A 167 -10.42 16.88 3.09
CA THR A 167 -9.48 16.70 4.21
C THR A 167 -8.04 16.65 3.72
N LEU A 168 -7.78 15.90 2.64
CA LEU A 168 -6.45 15.81 2.02
C LEU A 168 -5.99 17.15 1.46
N THR A 169 -6.85 17.86 0.71
CA THR A 169 -6.58 19.21 0.21
C THR A 169 -6.19 20.16 1.34
N THR A 170 -6.94 20.14 2.45
CA THR A 170 -6.63 20.95 3.63
C THR A 170 -5.29 20.56 4.26
N HIS A 171 -5.02 19.26 4.42
CA HIS A 171 -3.78 18.76 4.99
C HIS A 171 -2.55 19.19 4.17
N PHE A 172 -2.64 19.12 2.84
CA PHE A 172 -1.55 19.49 1.94
C PHE A 172 -1.45 21.01 1.67
N GLY A 173 -2.41 21.81 2.15
CA GLY A 173 -2.44 23.26 1.94
C GLY A 173 -2.74 23.66 0.48
N LEU A 174 -3.63 22.91 -0.18
CA LEU A 174 -4.02 23.07 -1.58
C LEU A 174 -5.35 23.83 -1.73
#